data_AF-A0A426QEK3-F1
#
_entry.id   AF-A0A426QEK3-F1
#
_cell.length_a   1.000
_cell.length_b   1.000
_cell.length_c   1.000
_cell.angle_alpha   90.00
_cell.angle_beta   90.00
_cell.angle_gamma   90.00
#
_symmetry.space_group_name_H-M   'P 1'
#
loop_
_entity.id
_entity.type
_entity.pdbx_description
1 polymer ?
#
loop_
_entity_poly.entity_id
_entity_poly.type
_entity_poly.pdbx_seq_one_letter_code
_entity_poly.pdbx_strand_id
1 'polypeptide(L)'
;MFIERLDSATTVEIDSLETRIVGCPLSSERFHDDFGRVDEAIRGYGQLVGQAKASDQTSPEQDEAAVLLAQLDDCHQRIERHAQLANRREQALVEARETVDELRSGAQQLLKQLQETQREVVRHAYLANHQEASAVEMRRELGEYRAMAGELLVALHRSHEETEHLASKFNDQGWSQIGKRLAGASKVLEYDSVRLVGVKNNPDYEHIVVMLENVRWGGQKLKRWGFRLSSANLGPCRFGERPKLEIPAQPHQWLQGWFPESRDTHGGKWELRFEAPNTLDMAVLKRLPRSDRTRVGELLERLPAMLHEIFDMGGSNHSRADWVRLAETMRDIHRDRVSDKGGRVTNKVADAGIRFKNFRFIKT
;
A
#
# COMPACT_ATOMS: atom_id res chain seq x y z
N MET A 1 7.81 14.85 -19.32
CA MET A 1 8.79 15.70 -20.04
C MET A 1 9.98 14.93 -20.65
N PHE A 2 10.83 14.20 -19.89
CA PHE A 2 11.97 13.47 -20.51
C PHE A 2 11.52 12.17 -21.24
N ILE A 3 10.56 11.44 -20.68
CA ILE A 3 10.02 10.19 -21.28
C ILE A 3 9.21 10.46 -22.56
N GLU A 4 8.39 11.50 -22.59
CA GLU A 4 7.60 11.87 -23.78
C GLU A 4 8.48 12.27 -24.98
N ARG A 5 9.67 12.82 -24.73
CA ARG A 5 10.64 13.14 -25.79
C ARG A 5 11.28 11.88 -26.39
N LEU A 6 11.52 10.85 -25.59
CA LEU A 6 12.08 9.58 -26.06
C LEU A 6 11.09 8.80 -26.92
N ASP A 7 9.81 8.75 -26.53
CA ASP A 7 8.78 8.13 -27.36
C ASP A 7 8.66 8.84 -28.73
N SER A 8 8.63 10.18 -28.74
CA SER A 8 8.52 10.94 -30.00
C SER A 8 9.71 10.77 -30.94
N ALA A 9 10.93 10.62 -30.41
CA ALA A 9 12.13 10.45 -31.24
C ALA A 9 12.20 9.04 -31.83
N THR A 10 11.80 8.02 -31.07
CA THR A 10 11.86 6.62 -31.50
C THR A 10 10.82 6.32 -32.59
N THR A 11 9.63 6.93 -32.51
CA THR A 11 8.59 6.77 -33.56
C THR A 11 9.02 7.40 -34.89
N VAL A 12 9.69 8.55 -34.87
CA VAL A 12 10.11 9.28 -36.08
C VAL A 12 11.19 8.53 -36.87
N GLU A 13 12.13 7.84 -36.22
CA GLU A 13 13.17 7.06 -36.92
C GLU A 13 12.62 5.77 -37.54
N ILE A 14 11.64 5.12 -36.90
CA ILE A 14 11.01 3.90 -37.41
C ILE A 14 10.16 4.20 -38.65
N ASP A 15 9.35 5.26 -38.62
CA ASP A 15 8.54 5.68 -39.79
C ASP A 15 9.44 6.08 -40.97
N SER A 16 10.60 6.69 -40.71
CA SER A 16 11.59 7.03 -41.75
C SER A 16 12.23 5.78 -42.38
N LEU A 17 12.39 4.69 -41.63
CA LEU A 17 12.93 3.42 -42.14
C LEU A 17 11.89 2.66 -42.97
N GLU A 18 10.63 2.62 -42.52
CA GLU A 18 9.53 2.04 -43.30
C GLU A 18 9.37 2.76 -44.65
N THR A 19 9.43 4.10 -44.66
CA THR A 19 9.30 4.89 -45.88
C THR A 19 10.44 4.61 -46.87
N ARG A 20 11.67 4.37 -46.39
CA ARG A 20 12.84 4.04 -47.23
C ARG A 20 12.80 2.63 -47.81
N ILE A 21 12.21 1.67 -47.09
CA ILE A 21 12.10 0.28 -47.54
C ILE A 21 10.97 0.11 -48.56
N VAL A 22 9.86 0.84 -48.39
CA VAL A 22 8.72 0.83 -49.32
C VAL A 22 9.00 1.63 -50.60
N GLY A 23 9.87 2.64 -50.55
CA GLY A 23 10.16 3.55 -51.66
C GLY A 23 11.12 3.06 -52.75
N CYS A 24 11.53 1.79 -52.76
CA CYS A 24 12.47 1.28 -53.77
C CYS A 24 11.70 0.80 -55.02
N PRO A 25 11.67 1.58 -56.13
CA PRO A 25 10.81 1.33 -57.26
C PRO A 25 11.48 0.30 -58.16
N LEU A 26 11.04 -0.96 -58.08
CA LEU A 26 10.94 -1.73 -59.31
C LEU A 26 9.74 -1.11 -60.03
N SER A 27 10.00 -0.11 -60.87
CA SER A 27 8.95 0.60 -61.60
C SER A 27 8.07 -0.45 -62.29
N SER A 28 6.76 -0.38 -62.02
CA SER A 28 5.74 -1.20 -62.69
C SER A 28 5.91 -1.19 -64.21
N GLU A 29 6.52 -0.12 -64.74
CA GLU A 29 6.94 0.08 -66.12
C GLU A 29 7.73 -1.09 -66.72
N ARG A 30 8.76 -1.62 -66.03
CA ARG A 30 9.56 -2.74 -66.63
C ARG A 30 8.79 -4.06 -66.68
N PHE A 31 7.91 -4.28 -65.71
CA PHE A 31 7.04 -5.46 -65.71
C PHE A 31 5.98 -5.35 -66.81
N HIS A 32 5.43 -4.16 -67.04
CA HIS A 32 4.48 -3.91 -68.12
C HIS A 32 5.11 -4.16 -69.51
N ASP A 33 6.37 -3.76 -69.70
CA ASP A 33 7.10 -3.99 -70.95
C ASP A 33 7.29 -5.49 -71.24
N ASP A 34 7.67 -6.29 -70.24
CA ASP A 34 7.88 -7.73 -70.43
C ASP A 34 6.56 -8.48 -70.68
N PHE A 35 5.46 -8.13 -69.99
CA PHE A 35 4.13 -8.68 -70.28
C PHE A 35 3.63 -8.29 -71.68
N GLY A 36 3.88 -7.06 -72.11
CA GLY A 36 3.54 -6.60 -73.46
C GLY A 36 4.22 -7.43 -74.56
N ARG A 37 5.50 -7.80 -74.35
CA ARG A 37 6.26 -8.66 -75.27
C ARG A 37 5.75 -10.11 -75.31
N VAL A 38 5.31 -10.66 -74.18
CA VAL A 38 4.66 -11.98 -74.14
C VAL A 38 3.36 -11.98 -74.93
N ASP A 39 2.50 -10.98 -74.72
CA ASP A 39 1.22 -10.85 -75.43
C ASP A 39 1.41 -10.64 -76.95
N GLU A 40 2.49 -9.95 -77.36
CA GLU A 40 2.86 -9.82 -78.76
C GLU A 40 3.38 -11.13 -79.35
N ALA A 41 4.27 -11.85 -78.65
CA ALA A 41 4.78 -13.14 -79.08
C ALA A 41 3.68 -14.22 -79.18
N ILE A 42 2.75 -14.28 -78.22
CA ILE A 42 1.60 -15.21 -78.25
C ILE A 42 0.70 -14.90 -79.44
N ARG A 43 0.41 -13.62 -79.72
CA ARG A 43 -0.39 -13.22 -80.88
C ARG A 43 0.31 -13.57 -82.19
N GLY A 44 1.61 -13.32 -82.31
CA GLY A 44 2.41 -13.67 -83.48
C GLY A 44 2.41 -15.18 -83.75
N TYR A 45 2.64 -15.99 -82.71
CA TYR A 45 2.59 -17.45 -82.83
C TYR A 45 1.20 -17.96 -83.25
N GLY A 46 0.12 -17.40 -82.69
CA GLY A 46 -1.25 -17.75 -83.08
C GLY A 46 -1.56 -17.45 -84.54
N GLN A 47 -1.03 -16.35 -85.09
CA GLN A 47 -1.18 -15.99 -86.50
C GLN A 47 -0.42 -16.96 -87.42
N LEU A 48 0.84 -17.29 -87.09
CA LEU A 48 1.65 -18.22 -87.88
C LEU A 48 1.05 -19.65 -87.88
N VAL A 49 0.54 -20.13 -86.74
CA VAL A 49 -0.16 -21.44 -86.68
C VAL A 49 -1.45 -21.41 -87.51
N GLY A 50 -2.13 -20.27 -87.59
CA GLY A 50 -3.29 -20.09 -88.46
C GLY A 50 -2.94 -20.11 -89.95
N GLN A 51 -1.81 -19.49 -90.32
CA GLN A 51 -1.30 -19.44 -91.71
C GLN A 51 -0.75 -20.79 -92.18
N ALA A 52 0.02 -21.49 -91.34
CA ALA A 52 0.54 -22.82 -91.62
C ALA A 52 -0.55 -23.90 -91.80
N LYS A 53 -1.75 -23.70 -91.20
CA LYS A 53 -2.92 -24.56 -91.46
C LYS A 53 -3.60 -24.28 -92.81
N ALA A 54 -3.36 -23.11 -93.40
CA ALA A 54 -3.95 -22.70 -94.68
C ALA A 54 -3.00 -22.90 -95.87
N SER A 55 -1.70 -23.06 -95.64
CA SER A 55 -0.64 -23.21 -96.64
C SER A 55 0.01 -24.59 -96.51
N ASP A 56 -0.01 -25.40 -97.58
CA ASP A 56 0.61 -26.74 -97.62
C ASP A 56 2.15 -26.67 -97.88
N GLN A 57 2.78 -25.51 -97.61
CA GLN A 57 4.20 -25.26 -97.80
C GLN A 57 4.91 -25.05 -96.46
N THR A 58 5.77 -25.98 -96.07
CA THR A 58 6.19 -26.17 -94.68
C THR A 58 7.57 -25.63 -94.29
N SER A 59 8.35 -24.95 -95.15
CA SER A 59 9.78 -24.72 -94.84
C SER A 59 10.13 -23.43 -94.05
N PRO A 60 9.75 -22.21 -94.47
CA PRO A 60 10.20 -20.98 -93.76
C PRO A 60 9.36 -20.64 -92.51
N GLU A 61 8.08 -21.00 -92.50
CA GLU A 61 7.18 -20.73 -91.36
C GLU A 61 7.55 -21.57 -90.11
N GLN A 62 8.17 -22.73 -90.31
CA GLN A 62 8.67 -23.58 -89.22
C GLN A 62 9.88 -22.96 -88.51
N ASP A 63 10.79 -22.34 -89.25
CA ASP A 63 11.96 -21.65 -88.68
C ASP A 63 11.53 -20.41 -87.88
N GLU A 64 10.56 -19.64 -88.38
CA GLU A 64 10.02 -18.47 -87.66
C GLU A 64 9.27 -18.88 -86.39
N ALA A 65 8.47 -19.96 -86.44
CA ALA A 65 7.80 -20.51 -85.27
C ALA A 65 8.82 -21.00 -84.21
N ALA A 66 9.93 -21.61 -84.63
CA ALA A 66 10.99 -22.04 -83.71
C ALA A 66 11.67 -20.85 -83.01
N VAL A 67 11.90 -19.73 -83.71
CA VAL A 67 12.45 -18.50 -83.11
C VAL A 67 11.47 -17.90 -82.08
N LEU A 68 10.18 -17.85 -82.38
CA LEU A 68 9.18 -17.35 -81.44
C LEU A 68 9.04 -18.23 -80.20
N LEU A 69 9.11 -19.56 -80.36
CA LEU A 69 9.12 -20.49 -79.22
C LEU A 69 10.35 -20.27 -78.33
N ALA A 70 11.53 -20.04 -78.91
CA ALA A 70 12.74 -19.73 -78.15
C ALA A 70 12.63 -18.37 -77.41
N GLN A 71 12.02 -17.36 -78.03
CA GLN A 71 11.76 -16.06 -77.38
C GLN A 71 10.73 -16.18 -76.25
N LEU A 72 9.69 -17.01 -76.42
CA LEU A 72 8.70 -17.27 -75.39
C LEU A 72 9.32 -18.00 -74.19
N ASP A 73 10.21 -18.96 -74.44
CA ASP A 73 10.95 -19.67 -73.38
C ASP A 73 11.89 -18.74 -72.61
N ASP A 74 12.68 -17.89 -73.30
CA ASP A 74 13.52 -16.89 -72.63
C ASP A 74 12.68 -15.92 -71.78
N CYS A 75 11.54 -15.44 -72.32
CA CYS A 75 10.66 -14.56 -71.58
C CYS A 75 10.04 -15.25 -70.35
N HIS A 76 9.63 -16.52 -70.49
CA HIS A 76 9.14 -17.34 -69.39
C HIS A 76 10.21 -17.47 -68.29
N GLN A 77 11.44 -17.82 -68.65
CA GLN A 77 12.56 -17.92 -67.70
C GLN A 77 12.85 -16.58 -67.00
N ARG A 78 12.75 -15.45 -67.71
CA ARG A 78 12.90 -14.11 -67.10
C ARG A 78 11.80 -13.82 -66.09
N ILE A 79 10.55 -14.12 -66.42
CA ILE A 79 9.41 -13.99 -65.49
C ILE A 79 9.61 -14.87 -64.25
N GLU A 80 10.03 -16.12 -64.42
CA GLU A 80 10.33 -17.02 -63.29
C GLU A 80 11.43 -16.47 -62.38
N ARG A 81 12.54 -15.96 -62.95
CA ARG A 81 13.61 -15.33 -62.16
C ARG A 81 13.11 -14.10 -61.40
N HIS A 82 12.28 -13.28 -62.03
CA HIS A 82 11.67 -12.12 -61.36
C HIS A 82 10.71 -12.53 -60.24
N ALA A 83 9.90 -13.58 -60.44
CA ALA A 83 9.03 -14.13 -59.42
C ALA A 83 9.84 -14.69 -58.23
N GLN A 84 10.93 -15.42 -58.48
CA GLN A 84 11.83 -15.90 -57.44
C GLN A 84 12.49 -14.75 -56.66
N LEU A 85 12.93 -13.69 -57.34
CA LEU A 85 13.50 -12.51 -56.69
C LEU A 85 12.46 -11.76 -55.84
N ALA A 86 11.23 -11.64 -56.34
CA ALA A 86 10.13 -11.04 -55.61
C ALA A 86 9.81 -11.83 -54.32
N ASN A 87 9.74 -13.16 -54.41
CA ASN A 87 9.53 -14.03 -53.26
C ASN A 87 10.66 -13.91 -52.22
N ARG A 88 11.93 -13.89 -52.66
CA ARG A 88 13.07 -13.67 -51.75
C ARG A 88 13.01 -12.31 -51.06
N ARG A 89 12.58 -11.25 -51.77
CA ARG A 89 12.40 -9.93 -51.18
C ARG A 89 11.26 -9.92 -50.16
N GLU A 90 10.16 -10.60 -50.45
CA GLU A 90 9.03 -10.74 -49.53
C GLU A 90 9.46 -11.47 -48.25
N GLN A 91 10.20 -12.58 -48.37
CA GLN A 91 10.78 -13.29 -47.23
C GLN A 91 11.72 -12.40 -46.40
N ALA A 92 12.64 -11.67 -47.04
CA ALA A 92 13.53 -10.75 -46.35
C ALA A 92 12.78 -9.61 -45.63
N LEU A 93 11.64 -9.15 -46.18
CA LEU A 93 10.79 -8.16 -45.53
C LEU A 93 10.06 -8.73 -44.31
N VAL A 94 9.64 -10.00 -44.35
CA VAL A 94 9.05 -10.70 -43.20
C VAL A 94 10.09 -10.84 -42.07
N GLU A 95 11.29 -11.33 -42.38
CA GLU A 95 12.38 -11.46 -41.40
C GLU A 95 12.78 -10.10 -40.78
N ALA A 96 12.83 -9.04 -41.60
CA ALA A 96 13.10 -7.69 -41.12
C ALA A 96 12.02 -7.17 -40.18
N ARG A 97 10.73 -7.45 -40.46
CA ARG A 97 9.60 -7.09 -39.59
C ARG A 97 9.67 -7.81 -38.25
N GLU A 98 9.93 -9.11 -38.27
CA GLU A 98 10.10 -9.91 -37.04
C GLU A 98 11.23 -9.34 -36.17
N THR A 99 12.37 -8.99 -36.78
CA THR A 99 13.51 -8.38 -36.07
C THR A 99 13.13 -7.03 -35.44
N VAL A 100 12.38 -6.19 -36.15
CA VAL A 100 11.89 -4.89 -35.62
C VAL A 100 10.94 -5.09 -34.45
N ASP A 101 10.02 -6.06 -34.55
CA ASP A 101 9.08 -6.38 -33.47
C ASP A 101 9.79 -6.92 -32.22
N GLU A 102 10.82 -7.76 -32.39
CA GLU A 102 11.68 -8.22 -31.29
C GLU A 102 12.40 -7.07 -30.60
N LEU A 103 13.03 -6.17 -31.37
CA LEU A 103 13.71 -4.99 -30.84
C LEU A 103 12.74 -4.05 -30.11
N ARG A 104 11.53 -3.86 -30.65
CA ARG A 104 10.48 -3.05 -30.04
C ARG A 104 10.02 -3.64 -28.70
N SER A 105 9.81 -4.96 -28.65
CA SER A 105 9.46 -5.67 -27.42
C SER A 105 10.56 -5.53 -26.36
N GLY A 106 11.83 -5.71 -26.76
CA GLY A 106 12.98 -5.53 -25.88
C GLY A 106 13.10 -4.10 -25.31
N ALA A 107 12.90 -3.08 -26.16
CA ALA A 107 12.90 -1.68 -25.73
C ALA A 107 11.76 -1.37 -24.74
N GLN A 108 10.56 -1.91 -24.96
CA GLN A 108 9.43 -1.77 -24.04
C GLN A 108 9.70 -2.43 -22.68
N GLN A 109 10.36 -3.59 -22.68
CA GLN A 109 10.75 -4.26 -21.44
C GLN A 109 11.78 -3.45 -20.65
N LEU A 110 12.80 -2.90 -21.31
CA LEU A 110 13.80 -2.03 -20.68
C LEU A 110 13.16 -0.75 -20.11
N LEU A 111 12.21 -0.15 -20.84
CA LEU A 111 11.48 1.02 -20.35
C LEU A 111 10.69 0.70 -19.08
N LYS A 112 10.02 -0.46 -19.04
CA LYS A 112 9.30 -0.93 -17.85
C LYS A 112 10.23 -1.13 -16.66
N GLN A 113 11.39 -1.77 -16.87
CA GLN A 113 12.41 -1.94 -15.82
C GLN A 113 12.92 -0.59 -15.29
N LEU A 114 13.21 0.36 -16.18
CA LEU A 114 13.66 1.70 -15.79
C LEU A 114 12.60 2.42 -14.94
N GLN A 115 11.33 2.31 -15.30
CA GLN A 115 10.23 2.88 -14.52
C GLN A 115 10.08 2.22 -13.14
N GLU A 116 10.29 0.91 -13.04
CA GLU A 116 10.28 0.19 -11.76
C GLU A 116 11.44 0.64 -10.87
N THR A 117 12.67 0.69 -11.40
CA THR A 117 13.83 1.21 -10.67
C THR A 117 13.62 2.67 -10.23
N GLN A 118 13.05 3.53 -11.08
CA GLN A 118 12.74 4.90 -10.70
C GLN A 118 11.74 4.96 -9.52
N ARG A 119 10.70 4.12 -9.51
CA ARG A 119 9.75 4.05 -8.38
C ARG A 119 10.42 3.59 -7.09
N GLU A 120 11.35 2.65 -7.17
CA GLU A 120 12.12 2.19 -6.01
C GLU A 120 13.01 3.31 -5.45
N VAL A 121 13.74 4.02 -6.31
CA VAL A 121 14.58 5.16 -5.89
C VAL A 121 13.74 6.24 -5.19
N VAL A 122 12.58 6.60 -5.75
CA VAL A 122 11.65 7.57 -5.13
C VAL A 122 11.15 7.06 -3.77
N ARG A 123 10.82 5.76 -3.67
CA ARG A 123 10.38 5.14 -2.41
C ARG A 123 11.48 5.21 -1.35
N HIS A 124 12.72 4.89 -1.70
CA HIS A 124 13.85 4.97 -0.78
C HIS A 124 14.12 6.41 -0.32
N ALA A 125 14.08 7.39 -1.22
CA ALA A 125 14.22 8.80 -0.86
C ALA A 125 13.12 9.28 0.10
N TYR A 126 11.86 8.86 -0.14
CA TYR A 126 10.75 9.15 0.76
C TYR A 126 10.95 8.56 2.17
N LEU A 127 11.38 7.30 2.25
CA LEU A 127 11.66 6.64 3.52
C LEU A 127 12.82 7.31 4.28
N ALA A 128 13.89 7.68 3.59
CA ALA A 128 15.02 8.41 4.18
C ALA A 128 14.58 9.76 4.76
N ASN A 129 13.81 10.55 4.01
CA ASN A 129 13.26 11.82 4.49
C ASN A 129 12.33 11.63 5.70
N HIS A 130 11.53 10.57 5.71
CA HIS A 130 10.65 10.27 6.85
C HIS A 130 11.44 9.87 8.11
N GLN A 131 12.51 9.08 7.94
CA GLN A 131 13.41 8.72 9.03
C GLN A 131 14.14 9.95 9.59
N GLU A 132 14.60 10.86 8.73
CA GLU A 132 15.24 12.11 9.17
C GLU A 132 14.26 13.00 9.93
N ALA A 133 13.03 13.16 9.44
CA ALA A 133 11.98 13.91 10.14
C ALA A 133 11.68 13.30 11.53
N SER A 134 11.55 11.97 11.62
CA SER A 134 11.35 11.28 12.89
C SER A 134 12.54 11.45 13.85
N ALA A 135 13.78 11.45 13.34
CA ALA A 135 14.97 11.68 14.14
C ALA A 135 15.08 13.13 14.65
N VAL A 136 14.55 14.11 13.92
CA VAL A 136 14.43 15.50 14.38
C VAL A 136 13.39 15.60 15.50
N GLU A 137 12.22 14.99 15.32
CA GLU A 137 11.15 14.94 16.34
C GLU A 137 11.64 14.31 17.65
N MET A 138 12.30 13.15 17.56
CA MET A 138 12.85 12.44 18.73
C MET A 138 13.91 13.28 19.46
N ARG A 139 14.75 14.03 18.73
CA ARG A 139 15.73 14.95 19.33
C ARG A 139 15.06 16.11 20.06
N ARG A 140 13.93 16.62 19.53
CA ARG A 140 13.10 17.64 20.19
C ARG A 140 12.54 17.11 21.51
N GLU A 141 11.90 15.94 21.48
CA GLU A 141 11.34 15.29 22.68
C GLU A 141 12.41 15.02 23.74
N LEU A 142 13.58 14.50 23.34
CA LEU A 142 14.71 14.31 24.27
C LEU A 142 15.17 15.62 24.91
N GLY A 143 15.11 16.74 24.18
CA GLY A 143 15.38 18.07 24.71
C GLY A 143 14.38 18.47 25.79
N GLU A 144 13.09 18.23 25.56
CA GLU A 144 12.01 18.50 26.52
C GLU A 144 12.12 17.63 27.78
N TYR A 145 12.38 16.33 27.61
CA TYR A 145 12.63 15.44 28.75
C TYR A 145 13.85 15.85 29.57
N ARG A 146 14.92 16.30 28.91
CA ARG A 146 16.12 16.79 29.60
C ARG A 146 15.84 18.07 30.40
N ALA A 147 15.03 18.99 29.85
CA ALA A 147 14.61 20.19 30.56
C ALA A 147 13.76 19.84 31.79
N MET A 148 12.75 18.98 31.62
CA MET A 148 11.90 18.51 32.73
C MET A 148 12.69 17.77 33.81
N ALA A 149 13.66 16.92 33.43
CA ALA A 149 14.54 16.26 34.37
C ALA A 149 15.39 17.26 35.18
N GLY A 150 15.86 18.34 34.54
CA GLY A 150 16.55 19.44 35.21
C GLY A 150 15.65 20.13 36.25
N GLU A 151 14.40 20.44 35.90
CA GLU A 151 13.43 21.03 36.83
C GLU A 151 13.12 20.10 38.01
N LEU A 152 12.94 18.81 37.75
CA LEU A 152 12.70 17.80 38.79
C LEU A 152 13.91 17.66 39.73
N LEU A 153 15.14 17.69 39.21
CA LEU A 153 16.34 17.66 40.04
C LEU A 153 16.43 18.90 40.95
N VAL A 154 16.13 20.09 40.43
CA VAL A 154 16.07 21.32 41.23
C VAL A 154 14.98 21.23 42.30
N ALA A 155 13.80 20.74 41.95
CA ALA A 155 12.68 20.57 42.89
C ALA A 155 13.01 19.52 43.97
N LEU A 156 13.67 18.42 43.59
CA LEU A 156 14.10 17.38 44.52
C LEU A 156 15.14 17.93 45.51
N HIS A 157 16.11 18.73 45.02
CA HIS A 157 17.10 19.35 45.88
C HIS A 157 16.45 20.30 46.90
N ARG A 158 15.54 21.18 46.45
CA ARG A 158 14.79 22.07 47.33
C ARG A 158 13.93 21.31 48.35
N SER A 159 13.24 20.27 47.90
CA SER A 159 12.46 19.40 48.78
C SER A 159 13.34 18.71 49.82
N HIS A 160 14.53 18.26 49.43
CA HIS A 160 15.48 17.66 50.36
C HIS A 160 15.88 18.67 51.46
N GLU A 161 16.28 19.89 51.10
CA GLU A 161 16.59 20.97 52.05
C GLU A 161 15.41 21.27 52.99
N GLU A 162 14.19 21.35 52.45
CA GLU A 162 12.97 21.55 53.23
C GLU A 162 12.70 20.37 54.18
N THR A 163 12.89 19.13 53.72
CA THR A 163 12.70 17.93 54.54
C THR A 163 13.75 17.80 55.64
N GLU A 164 15.02 18.16 55.40
CA GLU A 164 16.02 18.19 56.46
C GLU A 164 15.66 19.23 57.53
N HIS A 165 15.22 20.42 57.10
CA HIS A 165 14.77 21.47 57.99
C HIS A 165 13.46 21.12 58.73
N LEU A 166 12.56 20.35 58.12
CA LEU A 166 11.32 19.88 58.77
C LEU A 166 11.58 18.67 59.67
N ALA A 167 12.46 17.75 59.28
CA ALA A 167 12.89 16.61 60.09
C ALA A 167 13.61 17.08 61.35
N SER A 168 14.33 18.20 61.30
CA SER A 168 14.88 18.84 62.50
C SER A 168 13.81 19.46 63.41
N LYS A 169 12.55 19.57 62.97
CA LYS A 169 11.43 20.21 63.70
C LYS A 169 10.29 19.26 64.06
N PHE A 170 10.19 18.08 63.44
CA PHE A 170 9.07 17.14 63.62
C PHE A 170 9.51 15.85 64.31
N ASN A 171 8.81 15.47 65.39
CA ASN A 171 9.04 14.20 66.08
C ASN A 171 8.39 13.01 65.33
N ASP A 172 8.78 11.78 65.71
CA ASP A 172 8.38 10.52 65.08
C ASP A 172 6.86 10.26 65.01
N GLN A 173 6.04 10.96 65.79
CA GLN A 173 4.59 10.76 65.82
C GLN A 173 3.85 11.32 64.58
N GLY A 174 4.39 12.35 63.91
CA GLY A 174 3.77 12.97 62.73
C GLY A 174 3.78 12.07 61.48
N TRP A 175 4.86 11.33 61.28
CA TRP A 175 5.07 10.47 60.10
C TRP A 175 4.11 9.28 60.04
N SER A 176 3.75 8.72 61.19
CA SER A 176 2.84 7.58 61.30
C SER A 176 1.41 7.90 60.84
N GLN A 177 0.92 9.12 61.05
CA GLN A 177 -0.45 9.51 60.67
C GLN A 177 -0.60 9.84 59.19
N ILE A 178 0.41 10.45 58.57
CA ILE A 178 0.40 10.79 57.13
C ILE A 178 0.51 9.52 56.28
N GLY A 179 1.39 8.58 56.67
CA GLY A 179 1.51 7.28 55.99
C GLY A 179 0.19 6.50 55.96
N LYS A 180 -0.58 6.53 57.06
CA LYS A 180 -1.91 5.88 57.13
C LYS A 180 -2.97 6.55 56.24
N ARG A 181 -2.89 7.87 56.03
CA ARG A 181 -3.83 8.60 55.17
C ARG A 181 -3.51 8.44 53.68
N LEU A 182 -2.24 8.39 53.30
CA LEU A 182 -1.82 8.20 51.92
C LEU A 182 -2.04 6.76 51.43
N ALA A 183 -1.82 5.76 52.29
CA ALA A 183 -2.03 4.35 51.94
C ALA A 183 -3.50 4.00 51.62
N GLY A 184 -4.48 4.80 52.06
CA GLY A 184 -5.90 4.60 51.77
C GLY A 184 -6.44 5.35 50.54
N ALA A 185 -5.66 6.26 49.96
CA ALA A 185 -6.17 7.24 49.00
C ALA A 185 -5.77 6.97 47.54
N SER A 186 -4.68 6.24 47.29
CA SER A 186 -4.22 5.98 45.92
C SER A 186 -5.09 4.90 45.27
N LYS A 187 -6.00 5.30 44.38
CA LYS A 187 -6.78 4.40 43.51
C LYS A 187 -6.07 4.16 42.18
N VAL A 188 -4.75 4.01 42.22
CA VAL A 188 -3.92 3.78 41.04
C VAL A 188 -3.86 2.28 40.76
N LEU A 189 -3.95 1.91 39.48
CA LEU A 189 -3.70 0.55 39.04
C LEU A 189 -2.19 0.26 39.07
N GLU A 190 -1.79 -0.69 39.90
CA GLU A 190 -0.42 -1.19 40.01
C GLU A 190 -0.36 -2.65 39.57
N TYR A 191 0.78 -3.06 39.01
CA TYR A 191 1.11 -4.43 38.63
C TYR A 191 2.61 -4.62 38.69
N ASP A 192 3.07 -5.85 38.83
CA ASP A 192 4.52 -6.14 38.90
C ASP A 192 5.11 -6.41 37.51
N SER A 193 4.31 -7.00 36.61
CA SER A 193 4.70 -7.21 35.21
C SER A 193 3.49 -7.27 34.29
N VAL A 194 3.71 -6.90 33.03
CA VAL A 194 2.78 -7.04 31.92
C VAL A 194 3.41 -7.90 30.84
N ARG A 195 2.61 -8.79 30.23
CA ARG A 195 3.05 -9.60 29.09
C ARG A 195 1.96 -9.81 28.06
N LEU A 196 2.38 -9.99 26.83
CA LEU A 196 1.55 -10.48 25.74
C LEU A 196 1.49 -12.01 25.83
N VAL A 197 0.27 -12.57 25.95
CA VAL A 197 0.09 -14.03 26.04
C VAL A 197 -0.54 -14.64 24.79
N GLY A 198 -0.99 -13.82 23.85
CA GLY A 198 -1.52 -14.30 22.58
C GLY A 198 -1.86 -13.17 21.63
N VAL A 199 -1.76 -13.48 20.35
CA VAL A 199 -2.22 -12.63 19.25
C VAL A 199 -3.10 -13.46 18.35
N LYS A 200 -4.20 -12.88 17.88
CA LYS A 200 -5.09 -13.54 16.93
C LYS A 200 -5.48 -12.59 15.82
N ASN A 201 -5.07 -12.98 14.61
CA ASN A 201 -5.34 -12.26 13.38
C ASN A 201 -6.47 -12.98 12.63
N ASN A 202 -7.63 -12.33 12.53
CA ASN A 202 -8.68 -12.73 11.60
C ASN A 202 -8.72 -11.72 10.43
N PRO A 203 -9.29 -12.07 9.27
CA PRO A 203 -9.39 -11.16 8.13
C PRO A 203 -10.10 -9.83 8.42
N ASP A 204 -11.04 -9.83 9.37
CA ASP A 204 -11.92 -8.71 9.69
C ASP A 204 -11.62 -8.05 11.05
N TYR A 205 -10.74 -8.66 11.85
CA TYR A 205 -10.52 -8.31 13.25
C TYR A 205 -9.21 -8.88 13.79
N GLU A 206 -8.48 -8.09 14.56
CA GLU A 206 -7.27 -8.52 15.25
C GLU A 206 -7.37 -8.19 16.73
N HIS A 207 -6.81 -9.06 17.57
CA HIS A 207 -6.66 -8.75 18.98
C HIS A 207 -5.41 -9.33 19.60
N ILE A 208 -4.97 -8.64 20.64
CA ILE A 208 -3.92 -9.05 21.54
C ILE A 208 -4.52 -9.41 22.90
N VAL A 209 -3.95 -10.41 23.56
CA VAL A 209 -4.32 -10.81 24.92
C VAL A 209 -3.21 -10.36 25.86
N VAL A 210 -3.55 -9.43 26.74
CA VAL A 210 -2.62 -8.85 27.72
C VAL A 210 -2.88 -9.48 29.07
N MET A 211 -1.80 -9.86 29.76
CA MET A 211 -1.85 -10.44 31.10
C MET A 211 -1.01 -9.61 32.06
N LEU A 212 -1.61 -9.26 33.20
CA LEU A 212 -0.95 -8.58 34.31
C LEU A 212 -0.73 -9.55 35.48
N GLU A 213 0.43 -9.45 36.13
CA GLU A 213 0.75 -10.20 37.36
C GLU A 213 0.74 -9.28 38.59
N ASN A 214 0.26 -9.81 39.71
CA ASN A 214 0.15 -9.13 41.01
C ASN A 214 -0.56 -7.77 40.92
N VAL A 215 -1.71 -7.76 40.26
CA VAL A 215 -2.53 -6.56 40.09
C VAL A 215 -3.03 -6.06 41.44
N ARG A 216 -2.82 -4.78 41.70
CA ARG A 216 -3.25 -4.08 42.90
C ARG A 216 -4.05 -2.85 42.52
N TRP A 217 -5.16 -2.64 43.22
CA TRP A 217 -5.96 -1.42 43.09
C TRP A 217 -6.70 -1.16 44.39
N GLY A 218 -6.37 -0.05 45.06
CA GLY A 218 -6.80 0.19 46.44
C GLY A 218 -6.41 -0.99 47.34
N GLY A 219 -7.39 -1.58 48.04
CA GLY A 219 -7.16 -2.77 48.89
C GLY A 219 -7.25 -4.13 48.17
N GLN A 220 -7.64 -4.16 46.89
CA GLN A 220 -7.83 -5.42 46.16
C GLN A 220 -6.52 -5.89 45.54
N LYS A 221 -6.25 -7.20 45.64
CA LYS A 221 -5.11 -7.87 45.01
C LYS A 221 -5.57 -9.05 44.18
N LEU A 222 -5.04 -9.18 42.97
CA LEU A 222 -5.24 -10.33 42.10
C LEU A 222 -3.87 -10.88 41.70
N LYS A 223 -3.65 -12.18 41.88
CA LYS A 223 -2.39 -12.82 41.47
C LYS A 223 -2.14 -12.64 39.98
N ARG A 224 -3.20 -12.78 39.17
CA ARG A 224 -3.16 -12.68 37.72
C ARG A 224 -4.50 -12.18 37.20
N TRP A 225 -4.47 -11.29 36.21
CA TRP A 225 -5.68 -10.79 35.55
C TRP A 225 -5.38 -10.40 34.11
N GLY A 226 -6.29 -10.73 33.18
CA GLY A 226 -6.10 -10.50 31.76
C GLY A 226 -7.25 -9.76 31.09
N PHE A 227 -6.94 -9.13 29.97
CA PHE A 227 -7.91 -8.48 29.10
C PHE A 227 -7.47 -8.63 27.63
N ARG A 228 -8.35 -8.28 26.71
CA ARG A 228 -8.02 -8.23 25.28
C ARG A 228 -8.17 -6.80 24.79
N LEU A 229 -7.22 -6.39 23.97
CA LEU A 229 -7.30 -5.18 23.19
C LEU A 229 -7.47 -5.59 21.75
N SER A 230 -8.51 -5.07 21.11
CA SER A 230 -8.87 -5.48 19.77
C SER A 230 -9.14 -4.31 18.86
N SER A 231 -8.93 -4.53 17.57
CA SER A 231 -9.30 -3.59 16.53
C SER A 231 -10.07 -4.29 15.42
N ALA A 232 -11.16 -3.67 14.97
CA ALA A 232 -11.98 -4.13 13.86
C ALA A 232 -11.89 -3.15 12.67
N ASN A 233 -12.43 -3.55 11.52
CA ASN A 233 -12.33 -2.80 10.26
C ASN A 233 -10.88 -2.78 9.71
N LEU A 234 -10.24 -3.95 9.71
CA LEU A 234 -8.93 -4.13 9.08
C LEU A 234 -9.07 -4.04 7.57
N GLY A 235 -8.16 -3.32 6.92
CA GLY A 235 -8.03 -3.27 5.47
C GLY A 235 -6.62 -3.68 5.04
N PRO A 236 -6.37 -3.92 3.74
CA PRO A 236 -5.02 -4.15 3.24
C PRO A 236 -4.10 -3.01 3.71
N CYS A 237 -3.13 -3.33 4.55
CA CYS A 237 -2.17 -2.39 5.14
C CYS A 237 -2.76 -1.30 6.06
N ARG A 238 -3.97 -1.47 6.61
CA ARG A 238 -4.56 -0.51 7.56
C ARG A 238 -4.86 -1.15 8.90
N PHE A 239 -4.34 -0.57 9.97
CA PHE A 239 -4.75 -0.93 11.32
C PHE A 239 -6.16 -0.39 11.59
N GLY A 240 -6.99 -1.18 12.26
CA GLY A 240 -8.41 -0.89 12.40
C GLY A 240 -8.69 0.37 13.22
N GLU A 241 -9.82 1.02 12.91
CA GLU A 241 -10.26 2.30 13.51
C GLU A 241 -11.37 2.11 14.56
N ARG A 242 -11.69 0.86 14.90
CA ARG A 242 -12.78 0.52 15.84
C ARG A 242 -12.23 -0.26 17.04
N PRO A 243 -11.55 0.44 17.98
CA PRO A 243 -10.97 -0.21 19.15
C PRO A 243 -12.05 -0.85 20.03
N LYS A 244 -11.66 -1.95 20.68
CA LYS A 244 -12.46 -2.59 21.71
C LYS A 244 -11.59 -2.99 22.89
N LEU A 245 -12.06 -2.67 24.10
CA LEU A 245 -11.54 -3.26 25.32
C LEU A 245 -12.45 -4.42 25.72
N GLU A 246 -11.90 -5.63 25.78
CA GLU A 246 -12.65 -6.82 26.15
C GLU A 246 -12.12 -7.43 27.46
N ILE A 247 -13.03 -7.70 28.39
CA ILE A 247 -12.71 -8.38 29.66
C ILE A 247 -13.48 -9.71 29.68
N PRO A 248 -12.84 -10.83 29.35
CA PRO A 248 -13.48 -12.14 29.38
C PRO A 248 -13.83 -12.55 30.81
N ALA A 249 -14.80 -13.46 30.94
CA ALA A 249 -15.10 -14.11 32.21
C ALA A 249 -13.83 -14.80 32.78
N GLN A 250 -13.50 -14.49 34.04
CA GLN A 250 -12.33 -15.04 34.72
C GLN A 250 -12.72 -15.54 36.12
N PRO A 251 -11.97 -16.52 36.70
CA PRO A 251 -12.26 -17.04 38.05
C PRO A 251 -12.28 -15.95 39.13
N HIS A 252 -11.44 -14.93 38.97
CA HIS A 252 -11.37 -13.78 39.87
C HIS A 252 -11.55 -12.50 39.08
N GLN A 253 -12.77 -11.98 39.09
CA GLN A 253 -13.13 -10.85 38.26
C GLN A 253 -12.73 -9.52 38.90
N TRP A 254 -12.02 -8.68 38.15
CA TRP A 254 -11.57 -7.38 38.66
C TRP A 254 -12.70 -6.35 38.70
N LEU A 255 -13.72 -6.47 37.84
CA LEU A 255 -14.92 -5.62 37.88
C LEU A 255 -16.02 -6.32 38.69
N GLN A 256 -16.51 -5.68 39.76
CA GLN A 256 -17.53 -6.28 40.63
C GLN A 256 -18.90 -6.41 39.95
N GLY A 257 -19.25 -5.45 39.10
CA GLY A 257 -20.45 -5.42 38.27
C GLY A 257 -20.22 -5.97 36.87
N TRP A 258 -19.24 -6.88 36.68
CA TRP A 258 -19.03 -7.54 35.40
C TRP A 258 -20.31 -8.26 34.95
N PHE A 259 -20.64 -8.13 33.66
CA PHE A 259 -21.74 -8.84 33.01
C PHE A 259 -21.31 -9.22 31.58
N PRO A 260 -21.86 -10.29 31.00
CA PRO A 260 -21.60 -10.63 29.61
C PRO A 260 -22.38 -9.65 28.71
N GLU A 261 -21.66 -8.78 28.00
CA GLU A 261 -22.23 -7.95 26.92
C GLU A 261 -22.33 -8.82 25.67
N SER A 262 -21.19 -9.37 25.25
CA SER A 262 -21.09 -10.23 24.07
C SER A 262 -20.63 -11.64 24.46
N ARG A 263 -20.77 -12.59 23.53
CA ARG A 263 -20.32 -13.96 23.68
C ARG A 263 -19.50 -14.38 22.46
N ASP A 264 -18.37 -15.02 22.68
CA ASP A 264 -17.59 -15.65 21.63
C ASP A 264 -17.37 -17.15 21.93
N THR A 265 -16.56 -17.83 21.12
CA THR A 265 -16.24 -19.26 21.29
C THR A 265 -15.57 -19.59 22.63
N HIS A 266 -15.06 -18.59 23.36
CA HIS A 266 -14.43 -18.73 24.67
C HIS A 266 -15.35 -18.30 25.82
N GLY A 267 -16.62 -17.98 25.55
CA GLY A 267 -17.61 -17.65 26.56
C GLY A 267 -18.04 -16.18 26.55
N GLY A 268 -18.62 -15.75 27.67
CA GLY A 268 -19.11 -14.38 27.84
C GLY A 268 -17.96 -13.40 28.10
N LYS A 269 -18.08 -12.19 27.54
CA LYS A 269 -17.14 -11.09 27.76
C LYS A 269 -17.86 -9.78 27.96
N TRP A 270 -17.29 -8.92 28.79
CA TRP A 270 -17.66 -7.52 28.84
C TRP A 270 -16.86 -6.78 27.76
N GLU A 271 -17.53 -6.03 26.90
CA GLU A 271 -16.92 -5.39 25.72
C GLU A 271 -17.26 -3.89 25.71
N LEU A 272 -16.23 -3.05 25.78
CA LEU A 272 -16.37 -1.61 25.62
C LEU A 272 -15.89 -1.21 24.23
N ARG A 273 -16.81 -0.69 23.42
CA ARG A 273 -16.54 -0.26 22.05
C ARG A 273 -16.19 1.22 22.01
N PHE A 274 -15.21 1.52 21.18
CA PHE A 274 -14.83 2.86 20.77
C PHE A 274 -15.12 2.94 19.26
N GLU A 275 -15.87 3.95 18.80
CA GLU A 275 -16.09 4.18 17.38
C GLU A 275 -15.60 5.56 16.96
N ALA A 276 -15.28 5.69 15.67
CA ALA A 276 -14.84 6.94 15.08
C ALA A 276 -16.03 7.83 14.67
N PRO A 277 -15.91 9.17 14.74
CA PRO A 277 -14.86 9.90 15.45
C PRO A 277 -15.29 10.13 16.91
N ASN A 278 -14.62 9.48 17.85
CA ASN A 278 -14.72 9.74 19.30
C ASN A 278 -16.03 9.36 19.99
N THR A 279 -16.66 8.27 19.61
CA THR A 279 -17.78 7.68 20.38
C THR A 279 -17.26 6.59 21.32
N LEU A 280 -17.79 6.60 22.53
CA LEU A 280 -17.59 5.56 23.54
C LEU A 280 -18.95 4.97 23.84
N ASP A 281 -19.05 3.65 23.96
CA ASP A 281 -20.30 3.00 24.37
C ASP A 281 -20.62 3.30 25.85
N MET A 282 -21.19 4.48 26.07
CA MET A 282 -21.56 4.98 27.39
C MET A 282 -22.70 4.17 28.00
N ALA A 283 -23.50 3.45 27.20
CA ALA A 283 -24.57 2.62 27.72
C ALA A 283 -23.97 1.41 28.46
N VAL A 284 -23.00 0.73 27.84
CA VAL A 284 -22.25 -0.36 28.47
C VAL A 284 -21.47 0.14 29.70
N LEU A 285 -20.76 1.26 29.57
CA LEU A 285 -19.97 1.80 30.68
C LEU A 285 -20.83 2.22 31.88
N LYS A 286 -21.99 2.86 31.65
CA LYS A 286 -22.89 3.33 32.73
C LYS A 286 -23.58 2.20 33.48
N ARG A 287 -23.68 0.99 32.91
CA ARG A 287 -24.19 -0.19 33.61
C ARG A 287 -23.24 -0.66 34.72
N LEU A 288 -21.95 -0.32 34.64
CA LEU A 288 -21.00 -0.63 35.69
C LEU A 288 -21.17 0.30 36.92
N PRO A 289 -20.99 -0.22 38.14
CA PRO A 289 -20.86 0.59 39.36
C PRO A 289 -19.80 1.70 39.21
N ARG A 290 -19.93 2.78 39.98
CA ARG A 290 -18.98 3.91 39.92
C ARG A 290 -17.52 3.49 40.20
N SER A 291 -17.32 2.55 41.12
CA SER A 291 -16.00 1.97 41.42
C SER A 291 -15.38 1.31 40.19
N ASP A 292 -16.15 0.47 39.50
CA ASP A 292 -15.67 -0.24 38.30
C ASP A 292 -15.43 0.69 37.11
N ARG A 293 -16.26 1.73 36.94
CA ARG A 293 -15.97 2.78 35.96
C ARG A 293 -14.64 3.48 36.23
N THR A 294 -14.31 3.69 37.51
CA THR A 294 -13.01 4.25 37.90
C THR A 294 -11.88 3.28 37.56
N ARG A 295 -12.05 1.98 37.82
CA ARG A 295 -11.08 0.93 37.45
C ARG A 295 -10.84 0.87 35.93
N VAL A 296 -11.90 0.92 35.14
CA VAL A 296 -11.81 0.98 33.66
C VAL A 296 -11.06 2.24 33.23
N GLY A 297 -11.34 3.40 33.84
CA GLY A 297 -10.61 4.63 33.57
C GLY A 297 -9.11 4.48 33.86
N GLU A 298 -8.74 4.00 35.04
CA GLU A 298 -7.33 3.75 35.41
C GLU A 298 -6.62 2.76 34.47
N LEU A 299 -7.33 1.72 34.02
CA LEU A 299 -6.80 0.80 33.02
C LEU A 299 -6.51 1.52 31.70
N LEU A 300 -7.46 2.31 31.19
CA LEU A 300 -7.29 3.07 29.94
C LEU A 300 -6.18 4.11 30.04
N GLU A 301 -6.03 4.76 31.20
CA GLU A 301 -4.95 5.72 31.46
C GLU A 301 -3.55 5.06 31.41
N ARG A 302 -3.43 3.83 31.94
CA ARG A 302 -2.17 3.08 31.98
C ARG A 302 -1.89 2.27 30.72
N LEU A 303 -2.90 2.03 29.89
CA LEU A 303 -2.81 1.11 28.77
C LEU A 303 -1.67 1.44 27.78
N PRO A 304 -1.42 2.69 27.36
CA PRO A 304 -0.29 2.99 26.48
C PRO A 304 1.07 2.60 27.10
N ALA A 305 1.29 2.92 28.38
CA ALA A 305 2.52 2.58 29.09
C ALA A 305 2.70 1.06 29.22
N MET A 306 1.62 0.33 29.56
CA MET A 306 1.63 -1.13 29.57
C MET A 306 2.08 -1.72 28.22
N LEU A 307 1.62 -1.16 27.11
CA LEU A 307 1.99 -1.62 25.78
C LEU A 307 3.44 -1.27 25.41
N HIS A 308 4.00 -0.18 25.93
CA HIS A 308 5.41 0.14 25.78
C HIS A 308 6.34 -0.86 26.50
N GLU A 309 5.91 -1.40 27.65
CA GLU A 309 6.64 -2.41 28.42
C GLU A 309 6.67 -3.78 27.72
N ILE A 310 5.74 -4.05 26.80
CA ILE A 310 5.74 -5.28 26.01
C ILE A 310 6.83 -5.17 24.93
N PHE A 311 7.86 -6.01 25.05
CA PHE A 311 9.01 -6.02 24.13
C PHE A 311 8.76 -6.80 22.84
N ASP A 312 7.93 -7.86 22.90
CA ASP A 312 7.67 -8.74 21.78
C ASP A 312 6.17 -8.76 21.44
N MET A 313 5.84 -8.35 20.21
CA MET A 313 4.49 -8.41 19.64
C MET A 313 4.32 -9.63 18.71
N GLY A 314 5.22 -10.60 18.79
CA GLY A 314 5.31 -11.77 17.93
C GLY A 314 3.95 -12.35 17.56
N GLY A 315 3.70 -12.41 16.25
CA GLY A 315 2.44 -12.91 15.68
C GLY A 315 1.39 -11.84 15.37
N SER A 316 1.56 -10.57 15.75
CA SER A 316 0.71 -9.48 15.25
C SER A 316 1.06 -9.11 13.81
N ASN A 317 0.05 -8.79 13.01
CA ASN A 317 0.26 -8.23 11.66
C ASN A 317 0.65 -6.75 11.71
N HIS A 318 0.54 -6.12 12.89
CA HIS A 318 0.78 -4.71 13.11
C HIS A 318 1.88 -4.46 14.14
N SER A 319 2.51 -3.29 14.03
CA SER A 319 3.62 -2.95 14.91
C SER A 319 3.14 -2.64 16.33
N ARG A 320 4.04 -2.74 17.31
CA ARG A 320 3.77 -2.24 18.67
C ARG A 320 3.29 -0.78 18.67
N ALA A 321 3.86 0.05 17.80
CA ALA A 321 3.50 1.46 17.69
C ALA A 321 2.03 1.64 17.25
N ASP A 322 1.48 0.74 16.43
CA ASP A 322 0.06 0.76 16.06
C ASP A 322 -0.84 0.51 17.28
N TRP A 323 -0.53 -0.50 18.08
CA TRP A 323 -1.26 -0.82 19.30
C TRP A 323 -1.18 0.28 20.36
N VAL A 324 -0.01 0.90 20.53
CA VAL A 324 0.16 2.06 21.42
C VAL A 324 -0.73 3.22 20.99
N ARG A 325 -0.70 3.60 19.70
CA ARG A 325 -1.56 4.67 19.16
C ARG A 325 -3.05 4.39 19.35
N LEU A 326 -3.47 3.13 19.20
CA LEU A 326 -4.85 2.71 19.45
C LEU A 326 -5.22 2.89 20.93
N ALA A 327 -4.34 2.50 21.85
CA ALA A 327 -4.56 2.71 23.29
C ALA A 327 -4.61 4.20 23.67
N GLU A 328 -3.75 5.04 23.07
CA GLU A 328 -3.80 6.50 23.25
C GLU A 328 -5.14 7.07 22.78
N THR A 329 -5.59 6.65 21.59
CA THR A 329 -6.90 7.04 21.05
C THR A 329 -8.03 6.67 22.00
N MET A 330 -8.02 5.44 22.56
CA MET A 330 -9.03 5.01 23.53
C MET A 330 -9.00 5.84 24.82
N ARG A 331 -7.81 6.13 25.35
CA ARG A 331 -7.63 6.98 26.53
C ARG A 331 -8.20 8.38 26.29
N ASP A 332 -7.88 8.98 25.14
CA ASP A 332 -8.26 10.34 24.82
C ASP A 332 -9.78 10.45 24.62
N ILE A 333 -10.39 9.49 23.90
CA ILE A 333 -11.86 9.38 23.79
C ILE A 333 -12.52 9.26 25.17
N HIS A 334 -11.95 8.45 26.06
CA HIS A 334 -12.48 8.30 27.42
C HIS A 334 -12.37 9.61 28.23
N ARG A 335 -11.21 10.29 28.17
CA ARG A 335 -11.00 11.57 28.85
C ARG A 335 -12.00 12.63 28.38
N ASP A 336 -12.20 12.77 27.08
CA ASP A 336 -13.15 13.72 26.50
C ASP A 336 -14.57 13.45 27.02
N ARG A 337 -15.01 12.18 26.96
CA ARG A 337 -16.38 11.79 27.35
C ARG A 337 -16.65 11.87 28.85
N VAL A 338 -15.64 11.65 29.68
CA VAL A 338 -15.78 11.80 31.13
C VAL A 338 -15.74 13.29 31.53
N SER A 339 -14.93 14.10 30.84
CA SER A 339 -14.77 15.54 31.11
C SER A 339 -15.97 16.38 30.65
N ASP A 340 -16.67 15.98 29.58
CA ASP A 340 -17.86 16.67 29.06
C ASP A 340 -19.02 16.78 30.06
N LYS A 341 -19.00 16.01 31.15
CA LYS A 341 -19.95 16.17 32.26
C LYS A 341 -19.68 17.39 33.15
N GLY A 342 -18.62 18.15 32.88
CA GLY A 342 -18.24 19.40 33.55
C GLY A 342 -18.85 20.68 32.96
N GLY A 343 -19.79 20.60 32.01
CA GLY A 343 -20.54 21.79 31.58
C GLY A 343 -19.80 22.71 30.61
N ARG A 344 -19.15 22.17 29.57
CA ARG A 344 -18.96 22.96 28.35
C ARG A 344 -20.26 22.92 27.56
N VAL A 345 -21.04 23.99 27.69
CA VAL A 345 -21.96 24.43 26.65
C VAL A 345 -21.12 24.55 25.38
N THR A 346 -21.17 23.54 24.51
CA THR A 346 -20.59 23.68 23.18
C THR A 346 -21.42 24.75 22.49
N ASN A 347 -20.78 25.88 22.20
CA ASN A 347 -21.33 26.86 21.28
C ASN A 347 -21.67 26.12 20.00
N LYS A 348 -22.97 26.05 19.70
CA LYS A 348 -23.47 25.84 18.34
C LYS A 348 -22.86 26.94 17.47
N VAL A 349 -21.74 26.65 16.82
CA VAL A 349 -21.41 27.34 15.58
C VAL A 349 -22.21 26.62 14.50
N ALA A 350 -23.39 27.18 14.25
CA ALA A 350 -24.03 27.02 12.97
C ALA A 350 -23.11 27.61 11.90
N ASP A 351 -22.90 26.83 10.84
CA ASP A 351 -22.91 27.30 9.46
C ASP A 351 -21.88 28.36 9.02
N ALA A 352 -20.83 27.87 8.37
CA ALA A 352 -20.25 28.56 7.22
C ALA A 352 -19.83 27.51 6.19
N GLY A 353 -20.73 27.24 5.25
CA GLY A 353 -20.53 26.31 4.16
C GLY A 353 -19.25 26.58 3.36
N ILE A 354 -18.41 25.56 3.25
CA ILE A 354 -17.41 25.45 2.20
C ILE A 354 -17.96 24.47 1.16
N ARG A 355 -18.51 25.03 0.08
CA ARG A 355 -18.82 24.28 -1.15
C ARG A 355 -17.52 23.81 -1.78
N PHE A 356 -17.25 22.51 -1.76
CA PHE A 356 -16.28 21.93 -2.69
C PHE A 356 -16.87 21.99 -4.09
N LYS A 357 -16.31 22.88 -4.93
CA LYS A 357 -16.57 22.86 -6.37
C LYS A 357 -15.98 21.59 -6.96
N ASN A 358 -16.80 20.92 -7.75
CA ASN A 358 -16.50 19.75 -8.57
C ASN A 358 -15.14 19.84 -9.27
N PHE A 359 -14.22 18.91 -8.97
CA PHE A 359 -13.14 18.58 -9.88
C PHE A 359 -13.68 17.61 -10.93
N ARG A 360 -13.80 18.09 -12.17
CA ARG A 360 -13.95 17.23 -13.36
C ARG A 360 -12.62 16.50 -13.58
N PHE A 361 -12.68 15.18 -13.63
CA PHE A 361 -11.63 14.37 -14.24
C PHE A 361 -11.54 14.72 -15.73
N ILE A 362 -10.38 15.22 -16.17
CA ILE A 362 -9.99 15.17 -17.57
C ILE A 362 -9.44 13.77 -17.79
N LYS A 363 -10.07 13.01 -18.70
CA LYS A 363 -9.48 11.81 -19.27
C LYS A 363 -8.33 12.25 -20.19
N THR A 364 -7.16 11.70 -19.95
CA THR A 364 -6.07 11.56 -20.93
C THR A 364 -5.66 10.11 -20.94
#